data_AF-A0A0U3T393-F1
#
_entry.id   AF-A0A0U3T393-F1
#
_cell.length_a   1.000
_cell.length_b   1.000
_cell.length_c   1.000
_cell.angle_alpha   90.00
_cell.angle_beta   90.00
_cell.angle_gamma   90.00
#
_symmetry.space_group_name_H-M   'P 1'
#
loop_
_entity.id
_entity.type
_entity.pdbx_description
1 polymer ?
#
loop_
_entity_poly.entity_id
_entity_poly.type
_entity_poly.pdbx_seq_one_letter_code
_entity_poly.pdbx_strand_id
1 'polypeptide(L)'
;MADRDDRTPDDDGEARRSSDRDAFDAIVERLDLDLPFPLGVAQPAEPEPEPEPVELDDQPDPVDEQFYRHVRPGPARPLHRGRATAWAGLVGSPLLLVLATVGGSWLSRPVLLGAALTFVASAIYLIAQLPEHGPGQQDWPDDGAAL
;
A
#
# COMPACT_ATOMS: atom_id res chain seq x y z
N MET A 1 35.59 -17.06 53.64
CA MET A 1 34.19 -16.74 53.99
C MET A 1 33.53 -16.40 52.68
N ALA A 2 32.78 -17.36 52.13
CA ALA A 2 32.23 -17.30 50.79
C ALA A 2 30.95 -16.45 50.79
N ASP A 3 30.91 -15.42 49.95
CA ASP A 3 29.68 -14.73 49.59
C ASP A 3 29.33 -15.19 48.18
N ARG A 4 28.28 -16.01 48.07
CA ARG A 4 27.79 -16.54 46.80
C ARG A 4 26.88 -15.46 46.20
N ASP A 5 27.30 -14.91 45.06
CA ASP A 5 26.40 -14.27 44.10
C ASP A 5 25.35 -15.30 43.64
N ASP A 6 24.16 -15.22 44.23
CA ASP A 6 22.97 -15.97 43.83
C ASP A 6 21.98 -15.00 43.16
N ARG A 7 22.39 -14.42 42.02
CA ARG A 7 21.43 -13.80 41.09
C ARG A 7 21.19 -14.77 39.96
N THR A 8 20.03 -15.41 40.01
CA THR A 8 19.47 -16.17 38.89
C THR A 8 19.33 -15.26 37.66
N PRO A 9 19.87 -15.64 36.49
CA PRO A 9 19.89 -14.81 35.28
C PRO A 9 18.51 -14.58 34.63
N ASP A 10 17.44 -15.18 35.17
CA ASP A 10 16.09 -15.13 34.60
C ASP A 10 15.26 -13.92 35.06
N ASP A 11 15.64 -13.27 36.17
CA ASP A 11 14.86 -12.18 36.79
C ASP A 11 14.95 -10.86 35.98
N ASP A 12 16.11 -10.61 35.35
CA ASP A 12 16.32 -9.45 34.48
C ASP A 12 15.52 -9.55 33.16
N GLY A 13 15.09 -10.75 32.78
CA GLY A 13 14.34 -11.03 31.55
C GLY A 13 12.85 -10.75 31.70
N GLU A 14 12.25 -11.11 32.83
CA GLU A 14 10.84 -10.86 33.11
C GLU A 14 10.56 -9.37 33.37
N ALA A 15 11.44 -8.69 34.12
CA ALA A 15 11.31 -7.25 34.38
C ALA A 15 11.39 -6.40 33.10
N ARG A 16 12.21 -6.82 32.12
CA ARG A 16 12.26 -6.16 30.80
C ARG A 16 11.00 -6.44 29.96
N ARG A 17 10.49 -7.68 29.96
CA ARG A 17 9.26 -8.01 29.21
C ARG A 17 8.03 -7.34 29.79
N SER A 18 7.92 -7.20 31.11
CA SER A 18 6.84 -6.43 31.74
C SER A 18 6.95 -4.96 31.37
N SER A 19 8.16 -4.38 31.44
CA SER A 19 8.40 -2.99 31.05
C SER A 19 8.07 -2.72 29.58
N ASP A 20 8.35 -3.65 28.67
CA ASP A 20 8.02 -3.49 27.24
C ASP A 20 6.51 -3.60 26.99
N ARG A 21 5.82 -4.48 27.75
CA ARG A 21 4.37 -4.62 27.67
C ARG A 21 3.64 -3.40 28.22
N ASP A 22 4.09 -2.88 29.35
CA ASP A 22 3.56 -1.66 29.96
C ASP A 22 3.80 -0.43 29.06
N ALA A 23 4.94 -0.37 28.38
CA ALA A 23 5.24 0.68 27.41
C ALA A 23 4.34 0.61 26.17
N PHE A 24 4.06 -0.60 25.67
CA PHE A 24 3.11 -0.82 24.57
C PHE A 24 1.69 -0.45 24.96
N ASP A 25 1.22 -0.89 26.13
CA ASP A 25 -0.13 -0.61 26.63
C ASP A 25 -0.34 0.91 26.82
N ALA A 26 0.68 1.63 27.29
CA ALA A 26 0.64 3.10 27.38
C ALA A 26 0.61 3.81 26.02
N ILE A 27 1.18 3.22 24.96
CA ILE A 27 1.08 3.75 23.59
C ILE A 27 -0.34 3.53 23.06
N VAL A 28 -0.93 2.36 23.29
CA VAL A 28 -2.29 2.01 22.86
C VAL A 28 -3.33 2.86 23.58
N GLU A 29 -3.19 3.06 24.90
CA GLU A 29 -4.13 3.87 25.69
C GLU A 29 -4.12 5.35 25.31
N ARG A 30 -2.99 5.86 24.80
CA ARG A 30 -2.86 7.23 24.27
C ARG A 30 -3.21 7.36 22.79
N LEU A 31 -3.46 6.26 22.10
CA LEU A 31 -3.77 6.25 20.68
C LEU A 31 -5.25 6.53 20.49
N ASP A 32 -5.61 7.81 20.45
CA ASP A 32 -6.96 8.27 20.15
C ASP A 32 -7.23 8.14 18.64
N LEU A 33 -7.71 6.96 18.23
CA LEU A 33 -8.06 6.60 16.86
C LEU A 33 -9.50 7.04 16.54
N ASP A 34 -9.77 8.35 16.65
CA ASP A 34 -10.93 8.96 16.00
C ASP A 34 -10.65 9.08 14.50
N LEU A 35 -10.61 7.94 13.81
CA LEU A 35 -10.50 7.89 12.37
C LEU A 35 -11.90 8.18 11.80
N PRO A 36 -12.09 9.30 11.06
CA PRO A 36 -13.32 9.56 10.35
C PRO A 36 -13.36 8.64 9.13
N PHE A 37 -13.51 7.35 9.35
CA PHE A 37 -13.94 6.46 8.30
C PHE A 37 -15.36 6.91 7.95
N PRO A 38 -15.65 7.31 6.71
CA PRO A 38 -17.02 7.31 6.27
C PRO A 38 -17.46 5.85 6.34
N LEU A 39 -18.09 5.48 7.45
CA LEU A 39 -19.08 4.41 7.48
C LEU A 39 -20.13 4.88 6.48
N GLY A 40 -19.90 4.57 5.21
CA GLY A 40 -20.94 4.67 4.21
C GLY A 40 -22.13 3.99 4.85
N VAL A 41 -23.17 4.77 5.11
CA VAL A 41 -24.40 4.30 5.73
C VAL A 41 -24.70 3.00 5.03
N ALA A 42 -24.57 1.88 5.75
CA ALA A 42 -24.92 0.59 5.19
C ALA A 42 -26.36 0.78 4.76
N GLN A 43 -26.58 0.88 3.44
CA GLN A 43 -27.94 0.88 2.92
C GLN A 43 -28.59 -0.34 3.54
N PRO A 44 -29.79 -0.20 4.15
CA PRO A 44 -30.52 -1.37 4.63
C PRO A 44 -30.54 -2.34 3.47
N ALA A 45 -29.87 -3.48 3.63
CA ALA A 45 -29.89 -4.52 2.62
C ALA A 45 -31.37 -4.84 2.39
N GLU A 46 -31.82 -4.67 1.15
CA GLU A 46 -33.12 -5.16 0.73
C GLU A 46 -33.22 -6.62 1.19
N PRO A 47 -34.32 -7.06 1.81
CA PRO A 47 -34.38 -8.40 2.40
C PRO A 47 -34.04 -9.42 1.32
N GLU A 48 -32.88 -10.05 1.49
CA GLU A 48 -32.38 -11.09 0.62
C GLU A 48 -33.43 -12.22 0.65
N PRO A 49 -33.90 -12.72 -0.51
CA PRO A 49 -34.85 -13.81 -0.52
C PRO A 49 -34.30 -14.97 0.29
N GLU A 50 -35.11 -15.55 1.19
CA GLU A 50 -34.72 -16.73 1.95
C GLU A 50 -34.15 -17.76 0.98
N PRO A 51 -32.91 -18.26 1.20
CA PRO A 51 -32.33 -19.24 0.31
C PRO A 51 -33.23 -20.48 0.33
N GLU A 52 -33.81 -20.82 -0.82
CA GLU A 52 -34.49 -22.11 -0.96
C GLU A 52 -33.48 -23.20 -0.57
N PRO A 53 -33.90 -24.24 0.18
CA PRO A 53 -32.99 -25.30 0.59
C PRO A 53 -32.39 -25.95 -0.67
N VAL A 54 -31.12 -25.63 -0.92
CA VAL A 54 -30.34 -26.25 -1.98
C VAL A 54 -30.11 -27.70 -1.56
N GLU A 55 -30.62 -28.66 -2.33
CA GLU A 55 -30.18 -30.04 -2.19
C GLU A 55 -28.69 -30.07 -2.48
N LEU A 56 -27.88 -30.34 -1.45
CA LEU A 56 -26.46 -30.60 -1.61
C LEU A 56 -26.32 -31.88 -2.45
N ASP A 57 -26.07 -31.71 -3.75
CA ASP A 57 -25.57 -32.80 -4.56
C ASP A 57 -24.18 -33.15 -4.01
N ASP A 58 -23.99 -34.37 -3.50
CA ASP A 58 -22.69 -34.86 -2.98
C ASP A 58 -21.64 -35.00 -4.09
N GLN A 59 -21.98 -34.61 -5.32
CA GLN A 59 -21.08 -34.54 -6.44
C GLN A 59 -20.36 -33.18 -6.43
N PRO A 60 -19.02 -33.14 -6.31
CA PRO A 60 -18.28 -31.88 -6.30
C PRO A 60 -18.58 -31.10 -7.59
N ASP A 61 -19.19 -29.92 -7.44
CA ASP A 61 -19.39 -29.01 -8.55
C ASP A 61 -18.00 -28.52 -9.02
N PRO A 62 -17.62 -28.68 -10.29
CA PRO A 62 -16.33 -28.20 -10.81
C PRO A 62 -16.13 -26.67 -10.64
N VAL A 63 -17.16 -25.93 -10.24
CA VAL A 63 -17.08 -24.52 -9.88
C VAL A 63 -16.44 -24.30 -8.50
N ASP A 64 -16.61 -25.22 -7.55
CA ASP A 64 -16.08 -25.11 -6.18
C ASP A 64 -14.56 -25.39 -6.08
N GLU A 65 -13.96 -25.94 -7.14
CA GLU A 65 -12.50 -26.13 -7.22
C GLU A 65 -11.73 -24.85 -7.58
N GLN A 66 -12.43 -23.76 -7.92
CA GLN A 66 -11.79 -22.49 -8.31
C GLN A 66 -11.57 -21.57 -7.11
N PHE A 67 -10.47 -21.81 -6.39
CA PHE A 67 -9.99 -20.95 -5.30
C PHE A 67 -9.74 -19.48 -5.73
N TYR A 68 -9.64 -19.21 -7.04
CA TYR A 68 -9.52 -17.85 -7.59
C TYR A 68 -10.66 -17.53 -8.56
N ARG A 69 -11.40 -16.46 -8.28
CA ARG A 69 -12.37 -15.88 -9.21
C ARG A 69 -11.63 -15.22 -10.38
N HIS A 70 -11.76 -15.79 -11.57
CA HIS A 70 -11.25 -15.14 -12.78
C HIS A 70 -12.15 -13.95 -13.15
N VAL A 71 -11.74 -12.74 -12.77
CA VAL A 71 -12.39 -11.50 -13.22
C VAL A 71 -11.85 -11.15 -14.61
N ARG A 72 -12.73 -10.85 -15.56
CA ARG A 72 -12.30 -10.36 -16.88
C ARG A 72 -11.60 -9.00 -16.69
N PRO A 73 -10.42 -8.78 -17.31
CA PRO A 73 -9.73 -7.51 -17.21
C PRO A 73 -10.66 -6.38 -17.67
N GLY A 74 -10.67 -5.28 -16.92
CA GLY A 74 -11.43 -4.08 -17.28
C GLY A 74 -10.97 -3.49 -18.62
N PRO A 75 -11.77 -2.60 -19.23
CA PRO A 75 -11.41 -1.94 -20.47
C PRO A 75 -10.10 -1.14 -20.30
N ALA A 76 -9.20 -1.26 -21.28
CA ALA A 76 -7.93 -0.53 -21.27
C ALA A 76 -8.17 0.98 -21.21
N ARG A 77 -7.65 1.65 -20.18
CA ARG A 77 -7.71 3.12 -20.06
C ARG A 77 -6.76 3.74 -21.11
N PRO A 78 -7.18 4.82 -21.80
CA PRO A 78 -6.34 5.46 -22.79
C PRO A 78 -5.09 6.08 -22.15
N LEU A 79 -3.94 5.99 -22.82
CA LEU A 79 -2.73 6.67 -22.37
C LEU A 79 -2.92 8.18 -22.42
N HIS A 80 -2.93 8.83 -21.25
CA HIS A 80 -2.89 10.28 -21.18
C HIS A 80 -1.48 10.80 -21.51
N ARG A 81 -1.37 11.61 -22.58
CA ARG A 81 -0.10 12.18 -23.05
C ARG A 81 0.66 12.92 -21.95
N GLY A 82 -0.04 13.64 -21.07
CA GLY A 82 0.56 14.33 -19.92
C GLY A 82 1.27 13.36 -18.96
N ARG A 83 0.65 12.22 -18.66
CA ARG A 83 1.24 11.18 -17.81
C ARG A 83 2.48 10.58 -18.45
N ALA A 84 2.46 10.33 -19.76
CA ALA A 84 3.62 9.83 -20.50
C ALA A 84 4.79 10.83 -20.47
N THR A 85 4.54 12.13 -20.68
CA THR A 85 5.59 13.16 -20.59
C THR A 85 6.16 13.29 -19.18
N ALA A 86 5.35 13.12 -18.14
CA ALA A 86 5.82 13.15 -16.77
C ALA A 86 6.66 11.93 -16.42
N TRP A 87 6.28 10.74 -16.88
CA TRP A 87 7.15 9.57 -16.77
C TRP A 87 8.48 9.77 -17.51
N ALA A 88 8.46 10.37 -18.69
CA ALA A 88 9.67 10.72 -19.42
C ALA A 88 10.54 11.72 -18.65
N GLY A 89 9.96 12.68 -17.95
CA GLY A 89 10.72 13.61 -17.09
C GLY A 89 11.28 12.93 -15.83
N LEU A 90 10.48 12.10 -15.17
CA LEU A 90 10.84 11.39 -13.93
C LEU A 90 11.99 10.39 -14.16
N VAL A 91 11.92 9.61 -15.25
CA VAL A 91 12.94 8.60 -15.58
C VAL A 91 14.05 9.20 -16.45
N GLY A 92 13.70 10.07 -17.38
CA GLY A 92 14.64 10.64 -18.34
C GLY A 92 15.61 11.63 -17.72
N SER A 93 15.20 12.39 -16.70
CA SER A 93 16.11 13.32 -16.00
C SER A 93 17.31 12.60 -15.33
N PRO A 94 17.11 11.61 -14.44
CA PRO A 94 18.23 10.87 -13.86
C PRO A 94 19.00 10.08 -14.91
N LEU A 95 18.32 9.50 -15.92
CA LEU A 95 18.99 8.80 -17.01
C LEU A 95 19.93 9.72 -17.81
N LEU A 96 19.51 10.95 -18.08
CA LEU A 96 20.34 11.96 -18.75
C LEU A 96 21.59 12.30 -17.94
N LEU A 97 21.47 12.42 -16.61
CA LEU A 97 22.63 12.65 -15.73
C LEU A 97 23.62 11.47 -15.76
N VAL A 98 23.12 10.24 -15.73
CA VAL A 98 23.94 9.04 -15.84
C VAL A 98 24.66 9.01 -17.19
N LEU A 99 23.93 9.22 -18.29
CA LEU A 99 24.51 9.26 -19.64
C LEU A 99 25.59 10.34 -19.78
N ALA A 100 25.35 11.52 -19.22
CA ALA A 100 26.32 12.61 -19.27
C ALA A 100 27.59 12.30 -18.46
N THR A 101 27.43 11.66 -17.31
CA THR A 101 28.54 11.27 -16.44
C THR A 101 29.37 10.16 -17.09
N VAL A 102 28.73 9.13 -17.65
CA VAL A 102 29.40 8.06 -18.40
C VAL A 102 30.10 8.61 -19.65
N GLY A 103 29.50 9.60 -20.32
CA GLY A 103 30.10 10.29 -21.45
C GLY A 103 31.20 11.29 -21.09
N GLY A 104 31.60 11.41 -19.81
CA GLY A 104 32.63 12.34 -19.35
C GLY A 104 32.30 13.82 -19.55
N SER A 105 31.02 14.14 -19.76
CA SER A 105 30.55 15.50 -20.05
C SER A 105 30.27 16.26 -18.76
N TRP A 106 30.95 17.39 -18.59
CA TRP A 106 30.66 18.31 -17.51
C TRP A 106 29.41 19.13 -17.84
N LEU A 107 28.30 18.83 -17.15
CA LEU A 107 27.08 19.62 -17.30
C LEU A 107 27.27 21.02 -16.70
N SER A 108 26.79 22.02 -17.44
CA SER A 108 26.71 23.37 -16.90
C SER A 108 25.64 23.42 -15.80
N ARG A 109 25.87 24.29 -14.79
CA ARG A 109 24.93 24.53 -13.68
C ARG A 109 23.47 24.69 -14.13
N PRO A 110 23.12 25.46 -15.20
CA PRO A 110 21.72 25.59 -15.61
C PRO A 110 21.11 24.27 -16.10
N VAL A 111 21.88 23.38 -16.74
CA VAL A 111 21.36 22.08 -17.19
C VAL A 111 21.07 21.17 -16.00
N LEU A 112 21.96 21.18 -14.99
CA LEU A 112 21.77 20.42 -13.76
C LEU A 112 20.52 20.88 -13.00
N LEU A 113 20.33 22.20 -12.89
CA LEU A 113 19.13 22.82 -12.31
C LEU A 113 17.88 22.45 -13.10
N GLY A 114 17.94 22.51 -14.44
CA GLY A 114 16.85 22.11 -15.31
C GLY A 114 16.44 20.65 -15.09
N ALA A 115 17.41 19.73 -15.05
CA ALA A 115 17.18 18.31 -14.79
C ALA A 115 16.54 18.07 -13.40
N ALA A 116 17.03 18.74 -12.37
CA ALA A 116 16.45 18.64 -11.03
C ALA A 116 14.99 19.15 -11.01
N LEU A 117 14.73 20.29 -11.64
CA LEU A 117 13.38 20.87 -11.70
C LEU A 117 12.41 20.00 -12.51
N THR A 118 12.84 19.44 -13.65
CA THR A 118 11.98 18.54 -14.44
C THR A 118 11.66 17.26 -13.70
N PHE A 119 12.62 16.71 -12.95
CA PHE A 119 12.40 15.54 -12.10
C PHE A 119 11.35 15.84 -11.02
N VAL A 120 11.52 16.92 -10.26
CA VAL A 120 10.60 17.32 -9.18
C VAL A 120 9.21 17.63 -9.72
N ALA A 121 9.12 18.42 -10.80
CA ALA A 121 7.84 18.77 -11.42
C ALA A 121 7.09 17.53 -11.93
N SER A 122 7.82 16.57 -12.51
CA SER A 122 7.24 15.31 -12.99
C SER A 122 6.70 14.46 -11.84
N ALA A 123 7.46 14.36 -10.75
CA ALA A 123 7.04 13.64 -9.55
C ALA A 123 5.75 14.24 -8.96
N ILE A 124 5.73 15.58 -8.76
CA ILE A 124 4.56 16.29 -8.25
C ILE A 124 3.35 16.06 -9.16
N TYR A 125 3.52 16.19 -10.48
CA TYR A 125 2.44 16.00 -11.44
C TYR A 125 1.88 14.57 -11.45
N LEU A 126 2.73 13.55 -11.26
CA LEU A 126 2.29 12.16 -11.17
C LEU A 126 1.57 11.87 -9.85
N ILE A 127 2.06 12.40 -8.74
CA ILE A 127 1.41 12.26 -7.43
C ILE A 127 0.04 12.95 -7.44
N ALA A 128 -0.06 14.14 -8.04
CA ALA A 128 -1.32 14.86 -8.18
C ALA A 128 -2.37 14.15 -9.07
N GLN A 129 -1.96 13.12 -9.83
CA GLN A 129 -2.86 12.28 -10.62
C GLN A 129 -3.28 10.99 -9.90
N LEU A 130 -2.78 10.74 -8.69
CA LEU A 130 -3.22 9.59 -7.91
C LEU A 130 -4.70 9.79 -7.55
N PRO A 131 -5.56 8.80 -7.81
CA PRO A 131 -6.97 8.89 -7.44
C PRO A 131 -7.10 8.99 -5.91
N GLU A 132 -7.96 9.90 -5.45
CA GLU A 132 -8.22 10.16 -4.02
C GLU A 132 -8.99 9.03 -3.33
N HIS A 133 -9.66 8.18 -4.12
CA HIS A 133 -10.52 7.10 -3.63
C HIS A 133 -9.70 5.84 -3.45
N GLY A 134 -9.79 5.14 -2.31
CA GLY A 134 -9.07 3.89 -2.05
C GLY A 134 -9.74 2.61 -2.60
N PRO A 135 -9.23 1.42 -2.25
CA PRO A 135 -9.62 0.11 -2.80
C PRO A 135 -11.07 -0.34 -2.64
N GLY A 136 -11.91 0.43 -1.94
CA GLY A 136 -13.33 0.12 -1.76
C GLY A 136 -14.28 0.74 -2.79
N GLN A 137 -13.79 1.52 -3.76
CA GLN A 137 -14.62 2.20 -4.76
C GLN A 137 -14.51 1.53 -6.13
N GLN A 138 -15.62 1.45 -6.88
CA GLN A 138 -15.70 0.83 -8.21
C GLN A 138 -14.68 1.39 -9.23
N ASP A 139 -14.21 2.61 -9.03
CA ASP A 139 -13.27 3.30 -9.91
C ASP A 139 -11.79 3.09 -9.54
N TRP A 140 -11.51 2.46 -8.38
CA TRP A 140 -10.15 2.11 -7.98
C TRP A 140 -9.58 1.12 -8.99
N PRO A 141 -8.35 1.33 -9.49
CA PRO A 141 -7.64 0.32 -10.27
C PRO A 141 -7.25 -0.83 -9.34
N ASP A 142 -8.24 -1.65 -8.99
CA ASP A 142 -8.03 -2.92 -8.32
C ASP A 142 -7.48 -3.89 -9.37
N ASP A 143 -6.15 -4.04 -9.40
CA ASP A 143 -5.43 -5.03 -10.21
C ASP A 143 -5.62 -6.46 -9.67
N GLY A 144 -6.84 -6.80 -9.24
CA GLY A 144 -7.24 -8.16 -8.85
C GLY A 144 -6.92 -8.54 -7.41
N ALA A 145 -6.86 -7.60 -6.47
CA ALA A 145 -6.66 -7.89 -5.05
C ALA A 145 -7.96 -7.73 -4.25
N ALA A 146 -9.04 -8.37 -4.70
CA ALA A 146 -10.20 -8.66 -3.86
C ALA A 146 -10.00 -10.06 -3.24
N LEU A 147 -9.83 -10.11 -1.91
CA LEU A 147 -9.80 -11.34 -1.10
C LEU A 147 -11.18 -11.99 -1.05
#